data_AF-A0A0C2A1P5-F1
#
_entry.id   AF-A0A0C2A1P5-F1
#
_cell.length_a   1.000
_cell.length_b   1.000
_cell.length_c   1.000
_cell.angle_alpha   90.00
_cell.angle_beta   90.00
_cell.angle_gamma   90.00
#
_symmetry.space_group_name_H-M   'P 1'
#
loop_
_entity.id
_entity.type
_entity.pdbx_description
1 polymer ?
#
loop_
_entity_poly.entity_id
_entity_poly.type
_entity_poly.pdbx_seq_one_letter_code
_entity_poly.pdbx_strand_id
1 'polypeptide(L)'
;MLLRVPHPWPLLPGRLVARYKRFIAEIDLESGERIRAHCVNPGRMEGQVRPGARAWVSPVPAASKRKLRYTWELVEEDGRIVGANTVAPNRVVADLLAARVLPGLKRFGQLRSEVAYAERSRVDFLLDGATPHYVEVKNCHLRYPDARGYFPDSVSARATHHLHALREVVEAGAKATVLFTIQRPDVEAIRPSILHDPAFAEAAREAGAAGVRFRAVTIQATLDSLDVMREIPVELAAYDTAPHARWQAKKLPWSGWRNDGP
;
A
#
# COMPACT_ATOMS: atom_id res chain seq x y z
N MET A 1 2.06 -7.32 -18.01
CA MET A 1 1.56 -8.04 -16.82
C MET A 1 2.63 -9.03 -16.40
N LEU A 2 3.08 -8.95 -15.15
CA LEU A 2 4.15 -9.78 -14.56
C LEU A 2 3.60 -10.99 -13.80
N LEU A 3 2.49 -10.81 -13.06
CA LEU A 3 1.88 -11.84 -12.25
C LEU A 3 0.40 -11.50 -12.01
N ARG A 4 -0.46 -12.52 -12.00
CA ARG A 4 -1.87 -12.41 -11.60
C ARG A 4 -2.05 -13.09 -10.25
N VAL A 5 -2.57 -12.37 -9.26
CA VAL A 5 -2.83 -12.89 -7.90
C VAL A 5 -4.34 -12.85 -7.63
N PRO A 6 -5.05 -14.00 -7.68
CA PRO A 6 -6.48 -14.04 -7.43
C PRO A 6 -6.86 -13.52 -6.05
N HIS A 7 -8.07 -12.98 -5.92
CA HIS A 7 -8.65 -12.75 -4.59
C HIS A 7 -8.90 -14.10 -3.91
N PRO A 8 -8.64 -14.24 -2.59
CA PRO A 8 -8.87 -15.51 -1.90
C PRO A 8 -10.34 -15.90 -1.82
N TRP A 9 -11.24 -14.90 -1.94
CA TRP A 9 -12.68 -15.05 -1.84
C TRP A 9 -13.35 -14.15 -2.87
N PRO A 10 -14.52 -14.55 -3.41
CA PRO A 10 -15.32 -13.68 -4.25
C PRO A 10 -15.66 -12.37 -3.52
N LEU A 11 -15.59 -11.27 -4.25
CA LEU A 11 -15.88 -9.95 -3.71
C LEU A 11 -17.37 -9.61 -3.86
N LEU A 12 -17.97 -9.15 -2.78
CA LEU A 12 -19.36 -8.70 -2.76
C LEU A 12 -19.42 -7.19 -3.04
N PRO A 13 -20.20 -6.74 -4.03
CA PRO A 13 -20.33 -5.33 -4.36
C PRO A 13 -21.31 -4.61 -3.41
N GLY A 14 -21.07 -3.32 -3.22
CA GLY A 14 -21.94 -2.43 -2.46
C GLY A 14 -21.56 -0.97 -2.61
N ARG A 15 -22.13 -0.12 -1.76
CA ARG A 15 -21.88 1.32 -1.70
C ARG A 15 -21.40 1.73 -0.32
N LEU A 16 -20.28 2.45 -0.28
CA LEU A 16 -19.76 3.00 0.96
C LEU A 16 -20.75 4.00 1.55
N VAL A 17 -21.15 3.81 2.80
CA VAL A 17 -21.97 4.78 3.54
C VAL A 17 -21.04 5.76 4.25
N ALA A 18 -20.14 5.23 5.08
CA ALA A 18 -19.15 6.00 5.83
C ALA A 18 -18.04 5.11 6.40
N ARG A 19 -16.92 5.73 6.77
CA ARG A 19 -15.85 5.12 7.55
C ARG A 19 -15.84 5.71 8.96
N TYR A 20 -15.78 4.86 9.97
CA TYR A 20 -15.87 5.19 11.38
C TYR A 20 -14.67 4.67 12.16
N LYS A 21 -14.26 5.42 13.19
CA LYS A 21 -13.26 5.02 14.19
C LYS A 21 -12.03 4.35 13.56
N ARG A 22 -11.59 4.88 12.42
CA ARG A 22 -10.49 4.39 11.56
C ARG A 22 -10.67 3.01 10.90
N PHE A 23 -11.22 2.02 11.61
CA PHE A 23 -11.17 0.61 11.21
C PHE A 23 -12.52 -0.02 10.85
N ILE A 24 -13.59 0.78 10.78
CA ILE A 24 -14.94 0.29 10.44
C ILE A 24 -15.41 1.02 9.19
N ALA A 25 -15.85 0.29 8.18
CA ALA A 25 -16.57 0.83 7.03
C ALA A 25 -18.00 0.28 7.04
N GLU A 26 -18.98 1.18 6.97
CA GLU A 26 -20.37 0.80 6.76
C GLU A 26 -20.67 0.82 5.26
N ILE A 27 -21.25 -0.26 4.76
CA ILE A 27 -21.47 -0.49 3.33
C ILE A 27 -22.86 -1.07 3.14
N ASP A 28 -23.62 -0.49 2.21
CA ASP A 28 -24.87 -1.06 1.72
C ASP A 28 -24.56 -2.02 0.57
N LEU A 29 -24.71 -3.33 0.80
CA LEU A 29 -24.48 -4.35 -0.24
C LEU A 29 -25.57 -4.26 -1.32
N GLU A 30 -25.24 -4.72 -2.53
CA GLU A 30 -26.24 -4.83 -3.61
C GLU A 30 -27.39 -5.80 -3.28
N SER A 31 -27.20 -6.70 -2.31
CA SER A 31 -28.25 -7.56 -1.76
C SER A 31 -29.30 -6.80 -0.94
N GLY A 32 -29.06 -5.53 -0.59
CA GLY A 32 -29.90 -4.70 0.28
C GLY A 32 -29.52 -4.76 1.77
N GLU A 33 -28.56 -5.59 2.16
CA GLU A 33 -28.06 -5.66 3.54
C GLU A 33 -27.06 -4.54 3.83
N ARG A 34 -27.25 -3.82 4.94
CA ARG A 34 -26.23 -2.92 5.49
C ARG A 34 -25.28 -3.68 6.40
N ILE A 35 -23.99 -3.67 6.04
CA ILE A 35 -22.95 -4.41 6.77
C ILE A 35 -21.88 -3.48 7.34
N ARG A 36 -21.15 -4.00 8.33
CA ARG A 36 -19.91 -3.38 8.85
C ARG A 36 -18.72 -4.24 8.45
N ALA A 37 -17.84 -3.66 7.63
CA ALA A 37 -16.59 -4.25 7.20
C ALA A 37 -15.41 -3.68 7.99
N HIS A 38 -14.38 -4.49 8.17
CA HIS A 38 -13.10 -4.04 8.69
C HIS A 38 -12.34 -3.26 7.61
N CYS A 39 -12.03 -2.00 7.89
CA CYS A 39 -11.11 -1.20 7.10
C CYS A 39 -9.69 -1.45 7.63
N VAL A 40 -8.89 -2.24 6.93
CA VAL A 40 -7.50 -2.52 7.34
C VAL A 40 -6.58 -1.32 7.16
N ASN A 41 -6.94 -0.36 6.30
CA ASN A 41 -6.11 0.80 6.02
C ASN A 41 -6.04 1.70 7.26
N PRO A 42 -4.87 1.92 7.85
CA PRO A 42 -4.72 2.80 9.01
C PRO A 42 -4.60 4.28 8.62
N GLY A 43 -4.36 4.59 7.35
CA GLY A 43 -4.17 5.94 6.83
C GLY A 43 -5.48 6.71 6.69
N ARG A 44 -5.37 7.96 6.23
CA ARG A 44 -6.54 8.81 6.00
C ARG A 44 -7.34 8.40 4.77
N MET A 45 -6.76 7.62 3.84
CA MET A 45 -7.44 7.22 2.59
C MET A 45 -7.93 8.47 1.85
N GLU A 46 -7.01 9.40 1.59
CA GLU A 46 -7.34 10.72 1.06
C GLU A 46 -8.13 10.64 -0.25
N GLY A 47 -9.36 11.16 -0.24
CA GLY A 47 -10.29 11.15 -1.37
C GLY A 47 -11.02 9.82 -1.61
N GLN A 48 -10.74 8.78 -0.83
CA GLN A 48 -11.22 7.41 -1.07
C GLN A 48 -12.38 7.00 -0.16
N VAL A 49 -12.82 7.83 0.78
CA VAL A 49 -13.93 7.52 1.70
C VAL A 49 -15.22 8.24 1.33
N ARG A 50 -15.48 8.37 0.02
CA ARG A 50 -16.62 9.07 -0.54
C ARG A 50 -17.95 8.32 -0.29
N PRO A 51 -18.93 8.88 0.42
CA PRO A 51 -20.26 8.27 0.52
C PRO A 51 -20.87 8.05 -0.87
N GLY A 52 -21.49 6.89 -1.05
CA GLY A 52 -22.06 6.41 -2.31
C GLY A 52 -21.05 5.79 -3.29
N ALA A 53 -19.74 5.88 -3.03
CA ALA A 53 -18.72 5.23 -3.86
C ALA A 53 -18.95 3.72 -3.90
N ARG A 54 -18.74 3.11 -5.07
CA ARG A 54 -18.77 1.65 -5.19
C ARG A 54 -17.63 1.08 -4.36
N ALA A 55 -17.94 0.04 -3.59
CA ALA A 55 -17.02 -0.63 -2.71
C ALA A 55 -17.21 -2.13 -2.85
N TRP A 56 -16.14 -2.88 -2.61
CA TRP A 56 -16.16 -4.33 -2.65
C TRP A 56 -15.56 -4.90 -1.38
N VAL A 57 -16.24 -5.90 -0.84
CA VAL A 57 -15.85 -6.53 0.42
C VAL A 57 -15.65 -8.03 0.24
N SER A 58 -14.73 -8.62 0.99
CA SER A 58 -14.63 -10.06 1.12
C SER A 58 -15.33 -10.52 2.41
N PRO A 59 -16.06 -11.63 2.40
CA PRO A 59 -16.51 -12.27 3.63
C PRO A 59 -15.30 -12.90 4.35
N VAL A 60 -15.32 -12.91 5.68
CA VAL A 60 -14.38 -13.73 6.45
C VAL A 60 -14.84 -15.19 6.47
N PRO A 61 -13.93 -16.18 6.52
CA PRO A 61 -14.30 -17.59 6.60
C PRO A 61 -15.31 -17.86 7.72
N ALA A 62 -16.21 -18.83 7.50
CA ALA A 62 -17.30 -19.15 8.45
C ALA A 62 -16.78 -19.48 9.86
N ALA A 63 -15.64 -20.16 9.96
CA ALA A 63 -14.98 -20.53 11.22
C ALA A 63 -14.24 -19.36 11.92
N SER A 64 -14.19 -18.17 11.32
CA SER A 64 -13.49 -17.02 11.90
C SER A 64 -14.21 -16.47 13.12
N LYS A 65 -13.47 -16.24 14.22
CA LYS A 65 -13.96 -15.60 15.45
C LYS A 65 -14.00 -14.06 15.36
N ARG A 66 -13.75 -13.47 14.19
CA ARG A 66 -13.73 -12.01 14.00
C ARG A 66 -15.15 -11.43 14.18
N LYS A 67 -15.26 -10.34 14.95
CA LYS A 67 -16.54 -9.61 15.15
C LYS A 67 -17.05 -8.99 13.85
N LEU A 68 -16.17 -8.35 13.07
CA LEU A 68 -16.50 -7.84 11.74
C LEU A 68 -16.37 -8.97 10.73
N ARG A 69 -17.49 -9.34 10.11
CA ARG A 69 -17.61 -10.49 9.22
C ARG A 69 -17.19 -10.21 7.78
N TYR A 70 -16.80 -8.98 7.48
CA TYR A 70 -16.35 -8.55 6.17
C TYR A 70 -15.05 -7.76 6.28
N THR A 71 -14.25 -7.76 5.22
CA THR A 71 -13.08 -6.89 5.05
C THR A 71 -13.31 -6.00 3.84
N TRP A 72 -13.04 -4.70 3.95
CA TRP A 72 -13.13 -3.78 2.81
C TRP A 72 -11.90 -3.94 1.93
N GLU A 73 -12.10 -4.40 0.69
CA GLU A 73 -11.04 -4.81 -0.22
C GLU A 73 -10.71 -3.71 -1.24
N LEU A 74 -11.73 -3.24 -1.96
CA LEU A 74 -11.59 -2.31 -3.09
C LEU A 74 -12.61 -1.17 -2.99
N VAL A 75 -12.29 -0.05 -3.63
CA VAL A 75 -13.19 1.10 -3.78
C VAL A 75 -13.05 1.69 -5.18
N GLU A 76 -14.11 2.30 -5.68
CA GLU A 76 -14.09 3.05 -6.93
C GLU A 76 -13.70 4.51 -6.65
N GLU A 77 -12.63 4.98 -7.30
CA GLU A 77 -12.19 6.37 -7.30
C GLU A 77 -12.06 6.84 -8.75
N ASP A 78 -12.78 7.90 -9.13
CA ASP A 78 -12.76 8.48 -10.48
C ASP A 78 -12.94 7.43 -11.61
N GLY A 79 -13.91 6.53 -11.43
CA GLY A 79 -14.25 5.47 -12.38
C GLY A 79 -13.24 4.31 -12.45
N ARG A 80 -12.30 4.24 -11.50
CA ARG A 80 -11.28 3.17 -11.42
C ARG A 80 -11.39 2.40 -10.12
N ILE A 81 -11.17 1.10 -10.19
CA ILE A 81 -11.08 0.22 -9.02
C ILE A 81 -9.69 0.38 -8.41
N VAL A 82 -9.64 0.75 -7.13
CA VAL A 82 -8.42 0.95 -6.37
C VAL A 82 -8.45 0.12 -5.08
N GLY A 83 -7.28 -0.27 -4.60
CA GLY A 83 -7.16 -1.05 -3.37
C GLY A 83 -7.45 -0.24 -2.11
N ALA A 84 -8.39 -0.71 -1.29
CA ALA A 84 -8.60 -0.25 0.08
C ALA A 84 -7.87 -1.13 1.10
N ASN A 85 -7.58 -2.40 0.76
CA ASN A 85 -6.87 -3.33 1.63
C ASN A 85 -5.34 -3.14 1.55
N THR A 86 -4.76 -2.53 2.59
CA THR A 86 -3.32 -2.26 2.68
C THR A 86 -2.47 -3.47 3.10
N VAL A 87 -3.09 -4.60 3.44
CA VAL A 87 -2.40 -5.85 3.79
C VAL A 87 -2.23 -6.74 2.55
N ALA A 88 -3.14 -6.65 1.58
CA ALA A 88 -3.08 -7.41 0.33
C ALA A 88 -1.75 -7.27 -0.43
N PRO A 89 -1.09 -6.09 -0.49
CA PRO A 89 0.19 -5.94 -1.17
C PRO A 89 1.32 -6.83 -0.66
N ASN A 90 1.40 -7.13 0.65
CA ASN A 90 2.42 -8.03 1.16
C ASN A 90 2.23 -9.45 0.60
N ARG A 91 0.98 -9.93 0.48
CA ARG A 91 0.69 -11.21 -0.20
C ARG A 91 1.11 -11.17 -1.66
N VAL A 92 0.74 -10.11 -2.38
CA VAL A 92 1.10 -9.94 -3.80
C VAL A 92 2.62 -9.92 -4.00
N VAL A 93 3.36 -9.23 -3.12
CA VAL A 93 4.82 -9.19 -3.18
C VAL A 93 5.43 -10.54 -2.82
N ALA A 94 4.89 -11.27 -1.84
CA ALA A 94 5.34 -12.63 -1.53
C ALA A 94 5.25 -13.54 -2.76
N ASP A 95 4.10 -13.54 -3.46
CA ASP A 95 3.89 -14.32 -4.68
C ASP A 95 4.82 -13.86 -5.81
N LEU A 96 5.03 -12.54 -5.95
CA LEU A 96 5.91 -11.94 -6.95
C LEU A 96 7.39 -12.32 -6.74
N LEU A 97 7.85 -12.32 -5.49
CA LEU A 97 9.19 -12.75 -5.11
C LEU A 97 9.35 -14.26 -5.30
N ALA A 98 8.37 -15.06 -4.88
CA ALA A 98 8.37 -16.51 -5.06
C ALA A 98 8.41 -16.91 -6.54
N ALA A 99 7.70 -16.18 -7.40
CA ALA A 99 7.72 -16.37 -8.85
C ALA A 99 9.04 -15.94 -9.51
N ARG A 100 9.93 -15.23 -8.80
CA ARG A 100 11.26 -14.79 -9.28
C ARG A 100 11.20 -14.02 -10.61
N VAL A 101 10.14 -13.25 -10.83
CA VAL A 101 9.94 -12.50 -12.09
C VAL A 101 10.59 -11.12 -12.07
N LEU A 102 10.78 -10.51 -10.89
CA LEU A 102 11.40 -9.18 -10.76
C LEU A 102 12.91 -9.22 -11.04
N PRO A 103 13.43 -8.47 -12.03
CA PRO A 103 14.87 -8.32 -12.26
C PRO A 103 15.61 -7.93 -10.98
N GLY A 104 16.78 -8.53 -10.72
CA GLY A 104 17.57 -8.25 -9.52
C GLY A 104 17.07 -8.86 -8.20
N LEU A 105 15.88 -9.46 -8.16
CA LEU A 105 15.29 -10.13 -6.97
C LEU A 105 14.96 -11.60 -7.26
N LYS A 106 15.84 -12.31 -7.98
CA LYS A 106 15.59 -13.69 -8.47
C LYS A 106 16.46 -14.76 -7.80
N ARG A 107 17.61 -14.35 -7.26
CA ARG A 107 18.71 -15.25 -6.84
C ARG A 107 18.78 -15.34 -5.32
N PHE A 108 18.02 -16.28 -4.77
CA PHE A 108 18.04 -16.65 -3.36
C PHE A 108 17.70 -18.14 -3.20
N GLY A 109 18.21 -18.76 -2.15
CA GLY A 109 17.85 -20.12 -1.74
C GLY A 109 16.56 -20.12 -0.94
N GLN A 110 16.40 -19.20 0.01
CA GLN A 110 15.24 -19.10 0.89
C GLN A 110 14.60 -17.72 0.84
N LEU A 111 13.26 -17.67 0.83
CA LEU A 111 12.47 -16.47 1.08
C LEU A 111 11.91 -16.58 2.50
N ARG A 112 12.25 -15.62 3.36
CA ARG A 112 11.74 -15.53 4.74
C ARG A 112 10.92 -14.25 4.89
N SER A 113 9.82 -14.31 5.65
CA SER A 113 8.95 -13.16 5.89
C SER A 113 9.07 -12.67 7.34
N GLU A 114 8.77 -11.39 7.58
CA GLU A 114 8.69 -10.79 8.93
C GLU A 114 9.96 -10.98 9.77
N VAL A 115 11.14 -10.82 9.16
CA VAL A 115 12.44 -11.09 9.79
C VAL A 115 12.90 -9.88 10.60
N ALA A 116 13.25 -10.10 11.87
CA ALA A 116 13.84 -9.05 12.71
C ALA A 116 15.25 -8.68 12.22
N TYR A 117 15.56 -7.38 12.14
CA TYR A 117 16.85 -6.92 11.58
C TYR A 117 17.42 -5.63 12.20
N ALA A 118 16.66 -4.98 13.09
CA ALA A 118 17.09 -3.85 13.90
C ALA A 118 16.24 -3.79 15.18
N GLU A 119 16.55 -2.88 16.10
CA GLU A 119 15.76 -2.73 17.33
C GLU A 119 14.29 -2.47 16.98
N ARG A 120 13.40 -3.35 17.46
CA ARG A 120 11.92 -3.28 17.28
C ARG A 120 11.45 -3.21 15.82
N SER A 121 12.27 -3.61 14.85
CA SER A 121 11.91 -3.58 13.42
C SER A 121 12.00 -4.96 12.78
N ARG A 122 10.99 -5.27 11.97
CA ARG A 122 10.94 -6.46 11.11
C ARG A 122 10.83 -6.01 9.67
N VAL A 123 11.63 -6.60 8.79
CA VAL A 123 11.50 -6.40 7.35
C VAL A 123 10.41 -7.34 6.84
N ASP A 124 9.63 -6.89 5.85
CA ASP A 124 8.58 -7.72 5.28
C ASP A 124 9.15 -9.02 4.70
N PHE A 125 10.27 -8.94 3.96
CA PHE A 125 10.94 -10.10 3.37
C PHE A 125 12.46 -10.03 3.43
N LEU A 126 13.09 -11.20 3.59
CA LEU A 126 14.52 -11.41 3.44
C LEU A 126 14.76 -12.49 2.39
N LEU A 127 15.51 -12.14 1.34
CA LEU A 127 15.99 -13.07 0.33
C LEU A 127 17.37 -13.58 0.75
N ASP A 128 17.43 -14.85 1.14
CA ASP A 128 18.65 -15.49 1.63
C ASP A 128 19.46 -16.05 0.45
N GLY A 129 20.52 -15.35 0.06
CA GLY A 129 21.39 -15.69 -1.06
C GLY A 129 22.84 -15.31 -0.75
N ALA A 130 23.71 -15.28 -1.78
CA ALA A 130 25.12 -14.95 -1.60
C ALA A 130 25.36 -13.61 -0.88
N THR A 131 24.46 -12.65 -1.08
CA THR A 131 24.35 -11.45 -0.24
C THR A 131 22.90 -11.37 0.24
N PRO A 132 22.65 -11.32 1.56
CA PRO A 132 21.29 -11.14 2.08
C PRO A 132 20.64 -9.89 1.47
N HIS A 133 19.39 -10.02 1.02
CA HIS A 133 18.65 -8.91 0.42
C HIS A 133 17.34 -8.66 1.17
N TYR A 134 17.30 -7.56 1.91
CA TYR A 134 16.17 -7.09 2.69
C TYR A 134 15.19 -6.34 1.78
N VAL A 135 13.92 -6.72 1.80
CA VAL A 135 12.87 -6.11 0.98
C VAL A 135 11.74 -5.63 1.87
N GLU A 136 11.61 -4.31 1.98
CA GLU A 136 10.54 -3.63 2.69
C GLU A 136 9.46 -3.19 1.70
N VAL A 137 8.22 -3.57 1.95
CA VAL A 137 7.06 -3.25 1.11
C VAL A 137 6.38 -2.00 1.63
N LYS A 138 6.01 -1.11 0.71
CA LYS A 138 5.19 0.07 1.03
C LYS A 138 3.97 0.08 0.13
N ASN A 139 2.78 0.11 0.73
CA ASN A 139 1.53 0.29 -0.01
C ASN A 139 1.27 1.77 -0.25
N CYS A 140 1.15 2.16 -1.51
CA CYS A 140 0.76 3.47 -1.96
C CYS A 140 -0.65 3.41 -2.57
N HIS A 141 -1.46 4.43 -2.30
CA HIS A 141 -2.80 4.59 -2.87
C HIS A 141 -3.10 6.02 -3.30
N LEU A 142 -2.34 7.00 -2.79
CA LEU A 142 -2.50 8.41 -3.09
C LEU A 142 -1.91 8.74 -4.46
N ARG A 143 -2.70 9.42 -5.31
CA ARG A 143 -2.29 9.96 -6.61
C ARG A 143 -2.77 11.40 -6.75
N TYR A 144 -1.94 12.26 -7.33
CA TYR A 144 -2.32 13.60 -7.79
C TYR A 144 -2.37 13.71 -9.32
N PRO A 145 -2.92 14.79 -9.89
CA PRO A 145 -3.12 14.92 -11.34
C PRO A 145 -1.86 14.92 -12.19
N ASP A 146 -0.69 15.09 -11.57
CA ASP A 146 0.60 14.94 -12.22
C ASP A 146 0.94 13.48 -12.57
N ALA A 147 0.03 12.53 -12.33
CA ALA A 147 0.20 11.10 -12.58
C ALA A 147 1.27 10.41 -11.70
N ARG A 148 1.66 11.04 -10.58
CA ARG A 148 2.55 10.43 -9.60
C ARG A 148 1.76 9.86 -8.44
N GLY A 149 2.25 8.75 -7.91
CA GLY A 149 1.80 8.18 -6.64
C GLY A 149 2.65 8.69 -5.48
N TYR A 150 2.05 8.81 -4.30
CA TYR A 150 2.68 9.43 -3.14
C TYR A 150 2.57 8.54 -1.90
N PHE A 151 3.69 8.40 -1.18
CA PHE A 151 3.71 7.70 0.10
C PHE A 151 4.59 8.44 1.12
N PRO A 152 4.17 8.60 2.39
CA PRO A 152 2.88 8.17 2.95
C PRO A 152 1.75 9.20 2.69
N ASP A 153 0.52 8.85 3.08
CA ASP A 153 -0.66 9.74 3.09
C ASP A 153 -0.94 10.34 4.49
N SER A 154 -0.02 10.15 5.42
CA SER A 154 0.03 10.77 6.76
C SER A 154 1.42 10.53 7.36
N VAL A 155 1.82 11.32 8.36
CA VAL A 155 3.08 11.12 9.09
C VAL A 155 3.22 9.66 9.56
N SER A 156 4.38 9.05 9.29
CA SER A 156 4.69 7.67 9.62
C SER A 156 6.11 7.54 10.17
N ALA A 157 6.27 7.87 11.45
CA ALA A 157 7.55 7.71 12.16
C ALA A 157 8.09 6.27 12.07
N ARG A 158 7.21 5.26 12.03
CA ARG A 158 7.60 3.88 11.79
C ARG A 158 8.22 3.70 10.41
N ALA A 159 7.61 4.21 9.34
CA ALA A 159 8.19 4.06 8.00
C ALA A 159 9.54 4.75 7.89
N THR A 160 9.72 5.91 8.53
CA THR A 160 11.00 6.64 8.61
C THR A 160 12.06 5.83 9.36
N HIS A 161 11.71 5.24 10.52
CA HIS A 161 12.62 4.37 11.28
C HIS A 161 13.13 3.18 10.44
N HIS A 162 12.25 2.54 9.66
CA HIS A 162 12.65 1.44 8.78
C HIS A 162 13.66 1.91 7.70
N LEU A 163 13.59 3.15 7.20
CA LEU A 163 14.56 3.65 6.23
C LEU A 163 15.97 3.80 6.84
N HIS A 164 16.06 4.29 8.07
CA HIS A 164 17.34 4.35 8.79
C HIS A 164 17.90 2.94 9.05
N ALA A 165 17.08 2.00 9.49
CA ALA A 165 17.50 0.61 9.67
C ALA A 165 17.98 -0.05 8.36
N LEU A 166 17.30 0.20 7.23
CA LEU A 166 17.74 -0.31 5.93
C LEU A 166 19.04 0.33 5.45
N ARG A 167 19.31 1.58 5.83
CA ARG A 167 20.59 2.23 5.58
C ARG A 167 21.72 1.47 6.28
N GLU A 168 21.57 1.19 7.57
CA GLU A 168 22.54 0.44 8.38
C GLU A 168 22.80 -0.96 7.80
N VAL A 169 21.75 -1.64 7.32
CA VAL A 169 21.87 -2.93 6.63
C VAL A 169 22.75 -2.85 5.40
N VAL A 170 22.59 -1.80 4.58
CA VAL A 170 23.40 -1.62 3.36
C VAL A 170 24.84 -1.24 3.70
N GLU A 171 25.03 -0.36 4.69
CA GLU A 171 26.36 0.01 5.20
C GLU A 171 27.13 -1.20 5.76
N ALA A 172 26.43 -2.17 6.35
CA ALA A 172 26.98 -3.44 6.80
C ALA A 172 27.26 -4.46 5.66
N GLY A 173 27.03 -4.09 4.39
CA GLY A 173 27.36 -4.90 3.21
C GLY A 173 26.25 -5.80 2.69
N ALA A 174 25.05 -5.75 3.27
CA ALA A 174 23.88 -6.42 2.71
C ALA A 174 23.20 -5.57 1.62
N LYS A 175 22.17 -6.12 0.97
CA LYS A 175 21.36 -5.38 0.00
C LYS A 175 20.02 -5.01 0.63
N ALA A 176 19.49 -3.84 0.28
CA ALA A 176 18.15 -3.44 0.67
C ALA A 176 17.34 -2.93 -0.52
N THR A 177 16.04 -3.18 -0.50
CA THR A 177 15.08 -2.59 -1.44
C THR A 177 13.82 -2.17 -0.71
N VAL A 178 13.42 -0.92 -0.92
CA VAL A 178 12.06 -0.47 -0.66
C VAL A 178 11.25 -0.70 -1.93
N LEU A 179 10.27 -1.58 -1.87
CA LEU A 179 9.37 -1.89 -2.97
C LEU A 179 8.00 -1.26 -2.71
N PHE A 180 7.74 -0.14 -3.39
CA PHE A 180 6.40 0.42 -3.42
C PHE A 180 5.48 -0.43 -4.29
N THR A 181 4.26 -0.58 -3.83
CA THR A 181 3.16 -1.18 -4.58
C THR A 181 2.07 -0.14 -4.70
N ILE A 182 1.47 0.01 -5.88
CA ILE A 182 0.36 0.94 -6.06
C ILE A 182 -0.74 0.29 -6.89
N GLN A 183 -1.95 0.23 -6.34
CA GLN A 183 -3.13 -0.31 -7.03
C GLN A 183 -3.75 0.73 -7.98
N ARG A 184 -2.90 1.32 -8.83
CA ARG A 184 -3.20 2.38 -9.80
C ARG A 184 -2.33 2.16 -11.05
N PRO A 185 -2.84 1.50 -12.11
CA PRO A 185 -2.08 1.31 -13.35
C PRO A 185 -1.85 2.64 -14.10
N ASP A 186 -2.61 3.69 -13.76
CA ASP A 186 -2.54 5.06 -14.28
C ASP A 186 -1.48 5.95 -13.60
N VAL A 187 -0.60 5.36 -12.79
CA VAL A 187 0.54 6.05 -12.18
C VAL A 187 1.82 5.76 -12.96
N GLU A 188 2.61 6.82 -13.17
CA GLU A 188 3.82 6.79 -13.98
C GLU A 188 5.10 6.74 -13.14
N ALA A 189 5.06 7.25 -11.91
CA ALA A 189 6.18 7.20 -10.96
C ALA A 189 5.68 7.31 -9.51
N ILE A 190 6.49 6.88 -8.54
CA ILE A 190 6.23 7.10 -7.10
C ILE A 190 7.18 8.17 -6.54
N ARG A 191 6.68 9.01 -5.64
CA ARG A 191 7.46 9.97 -4.85
C ARG A 191 7.24 9.77 -3.34
N PRO A 192 8.30 9.83 -2.52
CA PRO A 192 8.15 10.08 -1.10
C PRO A 192 7.42 11.41 -0.86
N SER A 193 6.38 11.39 -0.05
CA SER A 193 5.43 12.50 0.08
C SER A 193 5.95 13.59 1.01
N ILE A 194 6.55 14.66 0.45
CA ILE A 194 7.01 15.82 1.23
C ILE A 194 5.84 16.51 1.92
N LEU A 195 4.67 16.56 1.28
CA LEU A 195 3.47 17.21 1.83
C LEU A 195 2.96 16.55 3.11
N HIS A 196 3.10 15.23 3.24
CA HIS A 196 2.55 14.47 4.36
C HIS A 196 3.59 14.11 5.41
N ASP A 197 4.82 13.83 4.98
CA ASP A 197 5.92 13.43 5.86
C ASP A 197 7.27 13.87 5.25
N PRO A 198 7.67 15.14 5.47
CA PRO A 198 8.97 15.64 5.04
C PRO A 198 10.15 14.81 5.59
N ALA A 199 10.02 14.27 6.81
CA ALA A 199 11.06 13.48 7.44
C ALA A 199 11.23 12.12 6.74
N PHE A 200 10.14 11.45 6.37
CA PHE A 200 10.20 10.26 5.53
C PHE A 200 10.84 10.55 4.17
N ALA A 201 10.48 11.67 3.54
CA ALA A 201 11.03 12.05 2.23
C ALA A 201 12.54 12.32 2.28
N GLU A 202 13.03 12.97 3.35
CA GLU A 202 14.47 13.14 3.58
C GLU A 202 15.16 11.81 3.85
N ALA A 203 14.65 11.00 4.78
CA ALA A 203 15.22 9.69 5.08
C ALA A 203 15.27 8.78 3.85
N ALA A 204 14.32 8.91 2.90
CA ALA A 204 14.33 8.15 1.66
C ALA A 204 15.46 8.60 0.73
N ARG A 205 15.76 9.91 0.65
CA ARG A 205 16.91 10.43 -0.08
C ARG A 205 18.23 9.94 0.51
N GLU A 206 18.38 10.06 1.83
CA GLU A 206 19.58 9.60 2.55
C GLU A 206 19.81 8.10 2.36
N ALA A 207 18.78 7.28 2.54
CA ALA A 207 18.85 5.83 2.33
C ALA A 207 19.20 5.50 0.86
N GLY A 208 18.62 6.23 -0.09
CA GLY A 208 18.93 6.07 -1.51
C GLY A 208 20.39 6.39 -1.84
N ALA A 209 20.92 7.47 -1.27
CA ALA A 209 22.33 7.87 -1.41
C ALA A 209 23.29 6.82 -0.80
N ALA A 210 22.89 6.17 0.29
CA ALA A 210 23.64 5.09 0.92
C ALA A 210 23.55 3.73 0.18
N GLY A 211 22.71 3.62 -0.85
CA GLY A 211 22.62 2.42 -1.71
C GLY A 211 21.38 1.55 -1.50
N VAL A 212 20.42 1.96 -0.66
CA VAL A 212 19.09 1.32 -0.61
C VAL A 212 18.39 1.54 -1.95
N ARG A 213 17.96 0.47 -2.62
CA ARG A 213 17.24 0.61 -3.89
C ARG A 213 15.78 0.93 -3.66
N PHE A 214 15.25 1.92 -4.37
CA PHE A 214 13.82 2.23 -4.39
C PHE A 214 13.21 1.79 -5.71
N ARG A 215 12.19 0.94 -5.63
CA ARG A 215 11.48 0.37 -6.78
C ARG A 215 10.00 0.49 -6.56
N ALA A 216 9.23 0.48 -7.64
CA ALA A 216 7.79 0.52 -7.57
C ALA A 216 7.17 -0.39 -8.64
N VAL A 217 6.06 -1.04 -8.30
CA VAL A 217 5.23 -1.79 -9.24
C VAL A 217 3.81 -1.27 -9.23
N THR A 218 3.21 -1.13 -10.41
CA THR A 218 1.78 -0.87 -10.52
C THR A 218 1.00 -2.18 -10.50
N ILE A 219 -0.19 -2.13 -9.91
CA ILE A 219 -1.13 -3.23 -9.77
C ILE A 219 -2.46 -2.76 -10.34
N GLN A 220 -3.04 -3.56 -11.23
CA GLN A 220 -4.41 -3.39 -11.67
C GLN A 220 -5.32 -4.25 -10.78
N ALA A 221 -6.17 -3.59 -10.00
CA ALA A 221 -7.19 -4.28 -9.24
C ALA A 221 -8.39 -4.61 -10.14
N THR A 222 -8.83 -5.86 -10.11
CA THR A 222 -10.06 -6.34 -10.73
C THR A 222 -10.94 -7.01 -9.67
N LEU A 223 -12.15 -7.42 -10.04
CA LEU A 223 -13.04 -8.15 -9.12
C LEU A 223 -12.56 -9.57 -8.81
N ASP A 224 -11.69 -10.12 -9.66
CA ASP A 224 -11.20 -11.50 -9.55
C ASP A 224 -9.75 -11.57 -9.05
N SER A 225 -8.95 -10.51 -9.25
CA SER A 225 -7.52 -10.53 -8.97
C SER A 225 -6.88 -9.16 -8.74
N LEU A 226 -5.64 -9.21 -8.24
CA LEU A 226 -4.66 -8.14 -8.24
C LEU A 226 -3.56 -8.48 -9.24
N ASP A 227 -3.53 -7.77 -10.37
CA ASP A 227 -2.63 -8.05 -11.48
C ASP A 227 -1.41 -7.12 -11.40
N VAL A 228 -0.23 -7.66 -11.11
CA VAL A 228 1.02 -6.90 -11.12
C VAL A 228 1.38 -6.58 -12.57
N MET A 229 1.49 -5.30 -12.91
CA MET A 229 1.55 -4.87 -14.30
C MET A 229 2.98 -4.67 -14.79
N ARG A 230 3.66 -3.65 -14.26
CA ARG A 230 4.99 -3.21 -14.67
C ARG A 230 5.71 -2.52 -13.52
N GLU A 231 7.03 -2.43 -13.63
CA GLU A 231 7.81 -1.50 -12.79
C GLU A 231 7.65 -0.06 -13.27
N ILE A 232 7.69 0.87 -12.33
CA ILE A 232 7.72 2.32 -12.55
C ILE A 232 8.86 2.94 -11.73
N PRO A 233 9.41 4.07 -12.17
CA PRO A 233 10.46 4.77 -11.43
C PRO A 233 9.99 5.25 -10.06
N VAL A 234 10.94 5.36 -9.14
CA VAL A 234 10.78 6.09 -7.88
C VAL A 234 11.65 7.33 -7.95
N GLU A 235 11.02 8.49 -7.81
CA GLU A 235 11.67 9.79 -7.86
C GLU A 235 11.90 10.28 -6.43
N LEU A 236 13.16 10.29 -5.98
CA LEU A 236 13.53 10.72 -4.62
C LEU A 236 13.82 12.23 -4.51
N ALA A 237 13.99 12.89 -5.64
CA ALA A 237 14.28 14.32 -5.69
C ALA A 237 13.15 15.15 -5.05
N ALA A 238 13.51 16.28 -4.45
CA ALA A 238 12.53 17.24 -3.97
C ALA A 238 11.69 17.79 -5.14
N TYR A 239 10.46 18.18 -4.84
CA TYR A 239 9.51 18.72 -5.80
C TYR A 239 8.63 19.80 -5.14
N ASP A 240 8.04 20.68 -5.93
CA ASP A 240 7.12 21.70 -5.44
C ASP A 240 5.82 21.06 -4.92
N THR A 241 5.51 21.30 -3.64
CA THR A 241 4.31 20.77 -2.98
C THR A 241 3.09 21.67 -3.15
N ALA A 242 3.24 22.92 -3.60
CA ALA A 242 2.15 23.88 -3.68
C ALA A 242 0.97 23.42 -4.58
N PRO A 243 1.19 22.81 -5.76
CA PRO A 243 0.10 22.26 -6.56
C PRO A 243 -0.65 21.15 -5.81
N HIS A 244 0.08 20.29 -5.12
CA HIS A 244 -0.46 19.13 -4.39
C HIS A 244 -1.31 19.54 -3.20
N ALA A 245 -0.89 20.54 -2.42
CA ALA A 245 -1.63 21.06 -1.28
C ALA A 245 -3.04 21.58 -1.66
N ARG A 246 -3.16 22.21 -2.85
CA ARG A 246 -4.47 22.65 -3.38
C ARG A 246 -5.39 21.48 -3.70
N TRP A 247 -4.84 20.37 -4.19
CA TRP A 247 -5.61 19.16 -4.47
C TRP A 247 -6.02 18.44 -3.20
N GLN A 248 -5.12 18.32 -2.23
CA GLN A 248 -5.41 17.75 -0.91
C GLN A 248 -6.60 18.45 -0.25
N ALA A 249 -6.59 19.79 -0.24
CA ALA A 249 -7.67 20.58 0.36
C ALA A 249 -9.06 20.22 -0.22
N LYS A 250 -9.13 19.93 -1.52
CA LYS A 250 -10.37 19.51 -2.20
C LYS A 250 -10.81 18.10 -1.83
N LYS A 251 -9.87 17.22 -1.49
CA LYS A 251 -10.15 15.83 -1.09
C LYS A 251 -10.51 15.68 0.40
N LEU A 252 -10.23 16.69 1.23
CA LEU A 252 -10.48 16.66 2.68
C LEU A 252 -11.88 16.19 3.10
N PRO A 253 -12.99 16.61 2.46
CA PRO A 253 -14.34 16.16 2.86
C PRO A 253 -14.58 14.65 2.70
N TRP A 254 -13.74 13.98 1.91
CA TRP A 254 -13.84 12.58 1.51
C TRP A 254 -12.59 11.82 1.98
N SER A 255 -12.01 12.27 3.10
CA SER A 255 -10.78 11.75 3.69
C SER A 255 -10.96 11.52 5.19
N GLY A 256 -10.38 10.44 5.71
CA GLY A 256 -10.37 10.11 7.12
C GLY A 256 -11.55 9.26 7.56
N TRP A 257 -12.06 9.52 8.76
CA TRP A 257 -13.15 8.78 9.38
C TRP A 257 -13.97 9.68 10.31
N ARG A 258 -15.20 9.27 10.54
CA ARG A 258 -16.11 9.79 11.55
C ARG A 258 -15.74 9.24 12.93
N ASN A 259 -15.75 10.10 13.95
CA ASN A 259 -15.37 9.72 15.32
C ASN A 259 -16.57 9.26 16.15
N ASP A 260 -17.74 9.80 15.84
CA ASP A 260 -19.05 9.27 16.17
C ASP A 260 -19.18 7.81 15.68
N GLY A 261 -19.94 6.99 16.39
CA GLY A 261 -20.19 5.62 15.97
C GLY A 261 -21.14 5.58 14.76
N PRO A 262 -21.18 4.46 14.01
CA PRO A 262 -22.39 4.12 13.30
C PRO A 262 -23.56 3.98 14.30
#